data_AF-A0A6M0V8Y1-F1
#
_entry.id   AF-A0A6M0V8Y1-F1
#
_cell.length_a   1.000
_cell.length_b   1.000
_cell.length_c   1.000
_cell.angle_alpha   90.00
_cell.angle_beta   90.00
_cell.angle_gamma   90.00
#
_symmetry.space_group_name_H-M   'P 1'
#
loop_
_entity.id
_entity.type
_entity.pdbx_description
1 polymer ?
#
loop_
_entity_poly.entity_id
_entity_poly.type
_entity_poly.pdbx_seq_one_letter_code
_entity_poly.pdbx_strand_id
1 'polypeptide(L)'
;MQAVEEILAEKDLHVFSPRLKNNQNKRDDIVTRLWSIETFTEDIKHLHWCECVVVVYHGNYSDSGTAFEIGYAYATGKPIILVHFGENSNLMCHEAAHANITLEELKEYDFEKMPTSFYEGVML
;
A
#
# COMPACT_ATOMS: atom_id res chain seq x y z
N MET A 1 -7.23 6.63 3.14
CA MET A 1 -7.21 6.14 1.75
C MET A 1 -7.28 7.28 0.72
N GLN A 2 -8.38 8.05 0.62
CA GLN A 2 -8.44 9.19 -0.32
C GLN A 2 -7.35 10.26 -0.09
N ALA A 3 -7.10 10.64 1.16
CA ALA A 3 -6.05 11.60 1.50
C ALA A 3 -4.64 11.16 1.07
N VAL A 4 -4.36 9.85 1.05
CA VAL A 4 -3.07 9.31 0.59
C VAL A 4 -2.94 9.47 -0.92
N GLU A 5 -3.99 9.15 -1.66
CA GLU A 5 -4.01 9.33 -3.12
C GLU A 5 -3.82 10.80 -3.51
N GLU A 6 -4.46 11.73 -2.79
CA GLU A 6 -4.31 13.18 -3.01
C GLU A 6 -2.86 13.65 -2.75
N ILE A 7 -2.27 13.25 -1.62
CA ILE A 7 -0.87 13.59 -1.30
C ILE A 7 0.09 13.01 -2.35
N LEU A 8 -0.12 11.77 -2.79
CA LEU A 8 0.74 11.14 -3.79
C LEU A 8 0.56 11.76 -5.18
N ALA A 9 -0.63 12.27 -5.51
CA ALA A 9 -0.89 12.95 -6.78
C ALA A 9 -0.27 14.35 -6.87
N GLU A 10 -0.04 15.00 -5.73
CA GLU A 10 0.72 16.26 -5.64
C GLU A 10 2.23 16.05 -5.82
N LYS A 11 2.70 14.82 -5.65
CA LYS A 11 4.09 14.42 -5.93
C LYS A 11 4.18 14.05 -7.41
N ASP A 12 5.33 14.33 -8.04
CA ASP A 12 5.60 14.00 -9.45
C ASP A 12 5.84 12.49 -9.62
N LEU A 13 4.82 11.69 -9.29
CA LEU A 13 4.85 10.24 -9.21
C LEU A 13 3.82 9.63 -10.15
N HIS A 14 4.17 8.51 -10.75
CA HIS A 14 3.21 7.64 -11.43
C HIS A 14 2.59 6.69 -10.41
N VAL A 15 1.31 6.90 -10.08
CA VAL A 15 0.62 6.16 -9.02
C VAL A 15 -0.44 5.22 -9.60
N PHE A 16 -0.38 3.96 -9.22
CA PHE A 16 -1.47 3.00 -9.42
C PHE A 16 -2.24 2.81 -8.10
N SER A 17 -3.56 2.96 -8.15
CA SER A 17 -4.47 2.64 -7.03
C SER A 17 -5.49 1.58 -7.48
N PRO A 18 -5.49 0.37 -6.87
CA PRO A 18 -6.48 -0.65 -7.16
C PRO A 18 -7.93 -0.14 -7.00
N ARG A 19 -8.16 0.75 -6.02
CA ARG A 19 -9.48 1.36 -5.76
C ARG A 19 -9.94 2.26 -6.90
N LEU A 20 -9.08 3.18 -7.36
CA LEU A 20 -9.43 4.08 -8.46
C LEU A 20 -9.73 3.29 -9.74
N LYS A 21 -8.97 2.24 -10.02
CA LYS A 21 -9.24 1.33 -11.15
C LYS A 21 -10.57 0.61 -11.02
N ASN A 22 -10.91 0.11 -9.83
CA ASN A 22 -12.19 -0.58 -9.60
C ASN A 22 -13.38 0.39 -9.73
N ASN A 23 -13.22 1.65 -9.34
CA ASN A 23 -14.25 2.69 -9.50
C ASN A 23 -14.46 3.13 -10.96
N GLN A 24 -13.42 3.09 -11.80
CA GLN A 24 -13.53 3.38 -13.23
C GLN A 24 -14.26 2.26 -13.99
N ASN A 25 -14.06 1.01 -13.57
CA ASN A 25 -14.73 -0.15 -14.12
C ASN A 25 -16.04 -0.42 -13.35
N LYS A 26 -17.01 0.50 -13.43
CA LYS A 26 -18.39 0.31 -12.96
C LYS A 26 -19.05 -0.87 -13.68
N ARG A 27 -18.67 -2.10 -13.30
CA ARG A 27 -19.38 -3.31 -13.65
C ARG A 27 -20.38 -3.53 -12.52
N ASP A 28 -21.66 -3.49 -12.85
CA ASP A 28 -22.73 -3.86 -11.93
C ASP A 28 -22.37 -5.20 -11.28
N ASP A 29 -22.18 -5.22 -9.96
CA ASP A 29 -22.15 -6.28 -8.92
C ASP A 29 -21.86 -7.77 -9.27
N ILE A 30 -21.44 -8.11 -10.49
CA ILE A 30 -21.21 -9.47 -10.95
C ILE A 30 -19.74 -9.81 -10.71
N VAL A 31 -19.48 -10.34 -9.52
CA VAL A 31 -18.22 -10.99 -9.17
C VAL A 31 -18.10 -12.29 -9.97
N THR A 32 -17.47 -12.22 -11.14
CA THR A 32 -17.17 -13.43 -11.95
C THR A 32 -15.80 -13.98 -11.63
N ARG A 33 -15.59 -15.28 -11.90
CA ARG A 33 -14.26 -15.89 -11.86
C ARG A 33 -13.26 -15.16 -12.77
N LEU A 34 -13.71 -14.72 -13.95
CA LEU A 34 -12.88 -13.96 -14.88
C LEU A 34 -12.44 -12.62 -14.26
N TRP A 35 -13.38 -11.85 -13.71
CA TRP A 35 -13.07 -10.58 -13.03
C TRP A 35 -12.07 -10.76 -11.88
N SER A 36 -12.22 -11.83 -11.09
CA SER A 36 -11.29 -12.13 -10.00
C SER A 36 -9.87 -12.42 -10.52
N ILE A 37 -9.74 -13.20 -11.61
CA ILE A 37 -8.43 -13.48 -12.23
C ILE A 37 -7.82 -12.21 -12.84
N GLU A 38 -8.62 -11.42 -13.58
CA GLU A 38 -8.19 -10.18 -14.20
C GLU A 38 -7.69 -9.16 -13.16
N THR A 39 -8.46 -8.98 -12.08
CA THR A 39 -8.10 -8.03 -11.01
C THR A 39 -6.84 -8.46 -10.29
N PHE A 40 -6.78 -9.73 -9.85
CA PHE A 40 -5.57 -10.27 -9.22
C PHE A 40 -4.34 -10.15 -10.11
N THR A 41 -4.45 -10.53 -11.38
CA THR A 41 -3.31 -10.49 -12.32
C THR A 41 -2.84 -9.06 -12.55
N GLU A 42 -3.76 -8.10 -12.66
CA GLU A 42 -3.41 -6.69 -12.86
C GLU A 42 -2.74 -6.09 -11.62
N ASP A 43 -3.21 -6.43 -10.41
CA ASP A 43 -2.61 -5.95 -9.16
C ASP A 43 -1.18 -6.52 -9.00
N ILE A 44 -0.98 -7.82 -9.25
CA ILE A 44 0.38 -8.43 -9.27
C ILE A 44 1.29 -7.78 -10.31
N LYS A 45 0.77 -7.50 -11.51
CA LYS A 45 1.54 -6.81 -12.56
C LYS A 45 1.99 -5.43 -12.11
N HIS A 46 1.16 -4.68 -11.38
CA HIS A 46 1.54 -3.37 -10.86
C HIS A 46 2.51 -3.45 -9.69
N LEU A 47 2.42 -4.49 -8.84
CA LEU A 47 3.45 -4.77 -7.82
C LEU A 47 4.83 -5.03 -8.46
N HIS A 48 4.88 -5.66 -9.63
CA HIS A 48 6.15 -5.82 -10.36
C HIS A 48 6.64 -4.50 -10.99
N TRP A 49 5.72 -3.72 -11.55
CA TRP A 49 6.02 -2.46 -12.25
C TRP A 49 6.51 -1.36 -11.31
N CYS A 50 5.98 -1.26 -10.09
CA CYS A 50 6.29 -0.15 -9.19
C CYS A 50 7.72 -0.20 -8.63
N GLU A 51 8.22 0.96 -8.22
CA GLU A 51 9.51 1.10 -7.53
C GLU A 51 9.38 1.01 -6.02
N CYS A 52 8.21 1.35 -5.47
CA CYS A 52 7.86 1.16 -4.07
C CYS A 52 6.35 0.89 -3.92
N VAL A 53 5.94 0.42 -2.75
CA VAL A 53 4.54 0.17 -2.41
C VAL A 53 4.16 1.05 -1.22
N VAL A 54 3.15 1.92 -1.40
CA VAL A 54 2.60 2.74 -0.31
C VAL A 54 1.36 2.05 0.22
N VAL A 55 1.36 1.74 1.51
CA VAL A 55 0.31 0.95 2.15
C VAL A 55 -0.45 1.79 3.17
N VAL A 56 -1.77 1.84 3.02
CA VAL A 56 -2.67 2.48 4.00
C VAL A 56 -3.00 1.46 5.09
N TYR A 57 -2.39 1.60 6.25
CA TYR A 57 -2.42 0.58 7.30
C TYR A 57 -3.23 1.05 8.51
N HIS A 58 -4.32 0.34 8.82
CA HIS A 58 -5.25 0.68 9.90
C HIS A 58 -5.02 -0.14 11.19
N GLY A 59 -3.89 -0.84 11.29
CA GLY A 59 -3.52 -1.63 12.46
C GLY A 59 -3.90 -3.11 12.36
N ASN A 60 -4.11 -3.75 13.52
CA ASN A 60 -4.21 -5.20 13.72
C ASN A 60 -5.14 -5.99 12.76
N TYR A 61 -6.10 -5.32 12.11
CA TYR A 61 -7.04 -5.91 11.15
C TYR A 61 -7.05 -5.14 9.82
N SER A 62 -5.88 -4.74 9.33
CA SER A 62 -5.73 -4.38 7.91
C SER A 62 -6.10 -5.58 7.03
N ASP A 63 -6.75 -5.29 5.90
CA ASP A 63 -7.35 -6.29 5.03
C ASP A 63 -6.37 -7.42 4.64
N SER A 64 -6.88 -8.65 4.59
CA SER A 64 -6.07 -9.83 4.24
C SER A 64 -5.44 -9.74 2.85
N GLY A 65 -6.07 -9.00 1.93
CA GLY A 65 -5.50 -8.66 0.63
C GLY A 65 -4.27 -7.76 0.76
N THR A 66 -4.38 -6.68 1.53
CA THR A 66 -3.24 -5.80 1.81
C THR A 66 -2.09 -6.54 2.49
N ALA A 67 -2.37 -7.42 3.46
CA ALA A 67 -1.33 -8.23 4.10
C ALA A 67 -0.62 -9.17 3.11
N PHE A 68 -1.36 -9.76 2.16
CA PHE A 68 -0.78 -10.55 1.08
C PHE A 68 0.12 -9.69 0.17
N GLU A 69 -0.31 -8.50 -0.19
CA GLU A 69 0.47 -7.57 -1.03
C GLU A 69 1.74 -7.09 -0.32
N ILE A 70 1.69 -6.82 0.98
CA ILE A 70 2.88 -6.51 1.82
C ILE A 70 3.87 -7.68 1.76
N GLY A 71 3.40 -8.91 2.02
CA GLY A 71 4.27 -10.09 1.97
C GLY A 71 4.88 -10.31 0.59
N TYR A 72 4.09 -10.09 -0.47
CA TYR A 72 4.56 -10.19 -1.85
C TYR A 72 5.62 -9.13 -2.18
N ALA A 73 5.38 -7.88 -1.79
CA ALA A 73 6.31 -6.77 -1.99
C ALA A 73 7.64 -7.03 -1.26
N TYR A 74 7.58 -7.49 -0.01
CA TYR A 74 8.76 -7.85 0.77
C TYR A 74 9.56 -8.98 0.10
N ALA A 75 8.88 -10.07 -0.29
CA ALA A 75 9.52 -11.21 -0.93
C ALA A 75 10.13 -10.87 -2.30
N THR A 76 9.62 -9.84 -2.98
CA THR A 76 10.13 -9.38 -4.28
C THR A 76 11.10 -8.20 -4.18
N GLY A 77 11.48 -7.80 -2.96
CA GLY A 77 12.46 -6.74 -2.72
C GLY A 77 11.96 -5.33 -3.03
N LYS A 78 10.64 -5.13 -3.03
CA LYS A 78 10.03 -3.81 -3.22
C LYS A 78 10.00 -3.06 -1.88
N PRO A 79 10.58 -1.86 -1.78
CA PRO A 79 10.45 -1.02 -0.59
C PRO A 79 8.98 -0.75 -0.25
N ILE A 80 8.62 -0.96 1.02
CA ILE A 80 7.25 -0.76 1.50
C ILE A 80 7.23 0.48 2.40
N ILE A 81 6.41 1.46 2.03
CA ILE A 81 6.13 2.66 2.82
C ILE A 81 4.80 2.43 3.53
N LEU A 82 4.86 2.07 4.82
CA LEU A 82 3.71 1.74 5.63
C LEU A 82 3.18 2.99 6.32
N VAL A 83 2.02 3.47 5.89
CA VAL A 83 1.37 4.67 6.43
C VAL A 83 0.36 4.27 7.48
N HIS A 84 0.66 4.59 8.74
CA HIS A 84 -0.12 4.16 9.90
C HIS A 84 -1.29 5.13 10.19
N PHE A 85 -2.49 4.56 10.26
CA PHE A 85 -3.74 5.21 10.69
C PHE A 85 -4.31 4.58 11.98
N GLY A 86 -3.76 3.46 12.43
CA GLY A 86 -4.14 2.77 13.66
C GLY A 86 -3.19 3.05 14.82
N GLU A 87 -3.60 2.70 16.04
CA GLU A 87 -2.79 2.88 17.25
C GLU A 87 -1.74 1.78 17.47
N ASN A 88 -1.83 0.69 16.71
CA ASN A 88 -0.96 -0.46 16.82
C ASN A 88 -0.56 -1.01 15.45
N SER A 89 0.48 -1.84 15.42
CA SER A 89 0.88 -2.54 14.22
C SER A 89 1.30 -3.98 14.48
N ASN A 90 0.87 -4.88 13.59
CA ASN A 90 1.30 -6.26 13.60
C ASN A 90 2.78 -6.35 13.22
N LEU A 91 3.56 -7.14 13.98
CA LEU A 91 5.00 -7.30 13.77
C LEU A 91 5.38 -7.67 12.33
N MET A 92 4.58 -8.50 11.65
CA MET A 92 4.91 -8.94 10.29
C MET A 92 4.79 -7.81 9.26
N CYS A 93 3.97 -6.79 9.54
CA CYS A 93 3.76 -5.67 8.62
C CYS A 93 4.82 -4.59 8.81
N HIS A 94 5.07 -4.14 10.05
CA HIS A 94 6.01 -3.05 10.26
C HIS A 94 7.48 -3.45 10.15
N GLU A 95 7.83 -4.71 10.45
CA GLU A 95 9.20 -5.22 10.25
C GLU A 95 9.51 -5.46 8.77
N ALA A 96 8.48 -5.74 7.95
CA ALA A 96 8.64 -5.81 6.50
C ALA A 96 8.77 -4.44 5.84
N ALA A 97 8.41 -3.36 6.55
CA ALA A 97 8.40 -2.02 6.00
C ALA A 97 9.80 -1.41 5.88
N HIS A 98 10.04 -0.70 4.79
CA HIS A 98 11.23 0.14 4.61
C HIS A 98 11.11 1.42 5.45
N ALA A 99 9.92 2.00 5.48
CA ALA A 99 9.60 3.14 6.32
C ALA A 99 8.21 2.98 6.94
N ASN A 100 8.14 3.23 8.23
CA ASN A 100 6.93 3.33 9.02
C ASN A 100 6.66 4.80 9.30
N ILE A 101 5.58 5.34 8.74
CA ILE A 101 5.31 6.78 8.79
C ILE A 101 3.84 7.07 9.07
N THR A 102 3.57 8.28 9.54
CA THR A 102 2.24 8.87 9.67
C THR A 102 1.79 9.52 8.36
N LEU A 103 0.52 9.93 8.28
CA LEU A 103 0.01 10.67 7.14
C LEU A 103 0.71 12.02 6.96
N GLU A 104 1.05 12.68 8.05
CA GLU A 104 1.76 13.96 8.09
C GLU A 104 3.17 13.81 7.54
N GLU A 105 3.89 12.75 7.93
CA GLU A 105 5.24 12.46 7.42
C GLU A 105 5.22 12.07 5.93
N LEU A 106 4.14 11.44 5.44
CA LEU A 106 3.99 11.14 4.01
C LEU A 106 4.01 12.41 3.14
N LYS A 107 3.47 13.54 3.63
CA LYS A 107 3.47 14.82 2.90
C LYS A 107 4.89 15.28 2.60
N GLU A 108 5.77 15.15 3.59
CA GLU A 108 7.17 15.57 3.51
C GLU A 108 8.12 14.44 3.04
N TYR A 109 7.61 13.23 2.83
CA TYR A 109 8.44 12.09 2.45
C TYR A 109 9.08 12.28 1.07
N ASP A 110 10.40 12.09 1.02
CA ASP A 110 11.25 12.21 -0.16
C ASP A 110 11.43 10.84 -0.82
N PHE A 111 10.66 10.60 -1.89
CA PHE A 111 10.65 9.34 -2.64
C PHE A 111 11.92 9.12 -3.49
N GLU A 112 12.76 10.14 -3.70
CA GLU A 112 14.06 9.96 -4.36
C GLU A 112 15.11 9.46 -3.37
N LYS A 113 15.11 9.99 -2.14
CA LYS A 113 16.09 9.61 -1.11
C LYS A 113 15.69 8.36 -0.34
N MET A 114 14.40 8.03 -0.29
CA MET A 114 13.85 6.84 0.39
C MET A 114 14.40 6.66 1.81
N PRO A 115 14.25 7.64 2.74
CA PRO A 115 14.72 7.47 4.11
C PRO A 115 13.98 6.31 4.81
N THR A 116 14.71 5.51 5.59
CA THR A 116 14.18 4.41 6.39
C THR A 116 13.67 4.88 7.74
N SER A 117 12.64 4.23 8.29
CA SER A 117 12.18 4.47 9.66
C SER A 117 11.65 3.20 10.33
N PHE A 118 11.96 3.05 11.62
CA PHE A 118 11.44 1.98 12.45
C PHE A 118 10.07 2.33 13.02
N TYR A 119 9.27 1.32 13.32
CA TYR A 119 8.02 1.53 14.04
C TYR A 119 8.28 1.66 15.53
N GLU A 120 7.83 2.78 16.11
CA GLU A 120 8.02 3.09 17.55
C GLU A 120 6.70 3.02 18.35
N GLY A 121 5.60 2.66 17.71
CA GLY A 121 4.27 2.58 18.33
C GLY A 121 4.01 1.28 19.09
N VAL A 122 2.73 1.03 19.39
CA VAL A 122 2.32 -0.18 20.12
C VAL A 122 2.37 -1.40 19.20
N MET A 123 3.19 -2.39 19.57
CA MET A 123 3.38 -3.61 18.78
C MET A 123 2.40 -4.72 19.21
N LEU A 124 1.98 -5.53 18.24
CA LEU A 124 1.14 -6.71 18.42
C LEU A 124 1.76 -7.95 17.77
#